data_AF-A0A4R0GP59-F1
#
_entry.id   AF-A0A4R0GP59-F1
#
_cell.length_a   1.000
_cell.length_b   1.000
_cell.length_c   1.000
_cell.angle_alpha   90.00
_cell.angle_beta   90.00
_cell.angle_gamma   90.00
#
_symmetry.space_group_name_H-M   'P 1'
#
loop_
_entity.id
_entity.type
_entity.pdbx_description
1 polymer ?
#
loop_
_entity_poly.entity_id
_entity_poly.type
_entity_poly.pdbx_seq_one_letter_code
_entity_poly.pdbx_strand_id
1 'polypeptide(L)'
;MGGGSRRSQPYISRWHESSADVARRLVGITVPWYVAAGWALDLFRGEQTREHHDIEIAVPAGRFPEIRERFAEFTFDAIGAARIWESATPEVLTATRQTWPREPETGRYLLDVFREPLAAPTAPCSNNDPTRPLPPDSLKMVSGGLSRGP
;
A
#
# COMPACT_ATOMS: atom_id res chain seq x y z
N MET A 1 -28.61 14.11 19.73
CA MET A 1 -27.93 13.08 20.53
C MET A 1 -27.07 12.27 19.56
N GLY A 2 -25.74 12.17 19.65
CA GLY A 2 -24.85 12.56 20.74
C GLY A 2 -23.95 11.38 21.09
N GLY A 3 -23.00 11.03 20.21
CA GLY A 3 -22.24 9.77 20.30
C GLY A 3 -20.96 9.74 19.47
N GLY A 4 -20.35 10.91 19.21
CA GLY A 4 -19.01 10.97 18.62
C GLY A 4 -17.98 10.56 19.68
N SER A 5 -17.65 9.26 19.75
CA SER A 5 -16.65 8.75 20.67
C SER A 5 -15.27 9.27 20.28
N ARG A 6 -14.84 10.37 20.93
CA ARG A 6 -13.47 10.87 20.85
C ARG A 6 -12.58 9.94 21.68
N ARG A 7 -12.26 8.75 21.13
CA ARG A 7 -11.20 7.90 21.68
C ARG A 7 -9.90 8.70 21.69
N SER A 8 -9.29 8.82 22.87
CA SER A 8 -7.94 9.32 23.08
C SER A 8 -6.97 8.55 22.19
N GLN A 9 -6.15 9.26 21.41
CA GLN A 9 -5.27 8.65 20.40
C GLN A 9 -4.25 7.69 21.04
N PRO A 10 -4.22 6.40 20.67
CA PRO A 10 -3.03 5.58 20.78
C PRO A 10 -2.22 5.77 19.51
N TYR A 11 -1.54 6.91 19.39
CA TYR A 11 -0.48 7.08 18.39
C TYR A 11 0.64 6.09 18.74
N ILE A 12 1.32 5.52 17.73
CA ILE A 12 2.55 4.69 17.84
C ILE A 12 2.58 3.55 18.87
N SER A 13 1.97 2.39 18.55
CA SER A 13 2.50 1.06 18.96
C SER A 13 1.64 -0.11 18.46
N ARG A 14 1.41 -0.24 17.14
CA ARG A 14 0.75 -1.41 16.53
C ARG A 14 0.79 -1.40 15.00
N TRP A 15 1.98 -1.68 14.47
CA TRP A 15 2.22 -2.14 13.11
C TRP A 15 3.08 -3.40 13.24
N HIS A 16 2.75 -4.47 12.50
CA HIS A 16 3.33 -5.80 12.75
C HIS A 16 3.80 -6.54 11.50
N GLU A 17 3.49 -6.04 10.30
CA GLU A 17 3.97 -6.61 9.05
C GLU A 17 5.30 -5.95 8.66
N SER A 18 6.31 -6.73 8.30
CA SER A 18 7.47 -6.23 7.57
C SER A 18 7.16 -6.13 6.07
N SER A 19 8.02 -5.43 5.31
CA SER A 19 7.96 -5.43 3.84
C SER A 19 7.98 -6.85 3.24
N ALA A 20 8.69 -7.78 3.88
CA ALA A 20 8.74 -9.19 3.47
C ALA A 20 7.45 -9.97 3.79
N ASP A 21 6.70 -9.59 4.83
CA ASP A 21 5.41 -10.21 5.16
C ASP A 21 4.33 -9.75 4.18
N VAL A 22 4.26 -8.44 3.91
CA VAL A 22 3.39 -7.86 2.87
C VAL A 22 3.69 -8.48 1.50
N ALA A 23 4.97 -8.60 1.14
CA ALA A 23 5.39 -9.29 -0.08
C ALA A 23 4.88 -10.73 -0.16
N ARG A 24 4.98 -11.50 0.93
CA ARG A 24 4.51 -12.89 1.00
C ARG A 24 2.99 -13.00 0.84
N ARG A 25 2.21 -12.11 1.45
CA ARG A 25 0.73 -12.05 1.28
C ARG A 25 0.31 -11.72 -0.15
N LEU A 26 1.07 -10.87 -0.83
CA LEU A 26 0.81 -10.41 -2.20
C LEU A 26 1.41 -11.32 -3.29
N VAL A 27 2.02 -12.47 -2.96
CA VAL A 27 2.53 -13.42 -3.95
C VAL A 27 1.42 -13.85 -4.93
N GLY A 28 1.70 -13.76 -6.22
CA GLY A 28 0.79 -14.15 -7.29
C GLY A 28 -0.35 -13.16 -7.57
N ILE A 29 -0.32 -11.94 -7.03
CA ILE A 29 -1.23 -10.88 -7.48
C ILE A 29 -0.70 -10.24 -8.77
N THR A 30 -1.60 -9.91 -9.71
CA THR A 30 -1.26 -9.23 -10.97
C THR A 30 -1.47 -7.71 -10.93
N VAL A 31 -2.08 -7.21 -9.85
CA VAL A 31 -2.15 -5.78 -9.56
C VAL A 31 -0.75 -5.28 -9.22
N PRO A 32 -0.21 -4.24 -9.88
CA PRO A 32 1.04 -3.67 -9.45
C PRO A 32 0.85 -2.98 -8.10
N TRP A 33 1.85 -3.11 -7.26
CA TRP A 33 1.95 -2.46 -5.98
C TRP A 33 3.42 -2.14 -5.73
N TYR A 34 3.69 -1.18 -4.86
CA TYR A 34 5.05 -0.85 -4.46
C TYR A 34 5.08 -0.44 -3.00
N VAL A 35 6.18 -0.75 -2.32
CA VAL A 35 6.48 -0.20 -1.00
C VAL A 35 6.72 1.31 -1.12
N ALA A 36 6.23 2.08 -0.15
CA ALA A 36 6.23 3.54 -0.17
C ALA A 36 7.13 4.16 0.94
N ALA A 37 7.23 5.50 0.89
CA ALA A 37 7.97 6.38 1.79
C ALA A 37 9.30 5.82 2.35
N GLY A 38 9.41 5.67 3.67
CA GLY A 38 10.66 5.36 4.36
C GLY A 38 11.28 4.05 3.90
N TRP A 39 10.49 2.99 3.85
CA TRP A 39 10.95 1.69 3.38
C TRP A 39 11.38 1.71 1.91
N ALA A 40 10.71 2.48 1.05
CA ALA A 40 11.09 2.59 -0.35
C ALA A 40 12.52 3.15 -0.53
N LEU A 41 12.95 4.09 0.31
CA LEU A 41 14.30 4.66 0.25
C LEU A 41 15.39 3.66 0.67
N ASP A 42 15.11 2.87 1.69
CA ASP A 42 16.04 1.87 2.23
C ASP A 42 16.14 0.65 1.29
N LEU A 43 15.01 0.21 0.75
CA LEU A 43 14.94 -0.79 -0.30
C LEU A 43 15.68 -0.36 -1.58
N PHE A 44 15.64 0.92 -1.95
CA PHE A 44 16.43 1.45 -3.08
C PHE A 44 17.95 1.36 -2.83
N ARG A 45 18.38 1.58 -1.58
CA ARG A 45 19.79 1.53 -1.17
C ARG A 45 20.30 0.10 -0.95
N GLY A 46 19.41 -0.85 -0.72
CA GLY A 46 19.75 -2.22 -0.32
C GLY A 46 20.15 -2.35 1.16
N GLU A 47 19.94 -1.30 1.97
CA GLU A 47 20.25 -1.28 3.40
C GLU A 47 19.20 -0.49 4.18
N GLN A 48 18.91 -0.92 5.41
CA GLN A 48 18.03 -0.18 6.31
C GLN A 48 18.82 0.96 6.98
N THR A 49 18.42 2.21 6.74
CA THR A 49 19.12 3.41 7.23
C THR A 49 18.53 3.98 8.52
N ARG A 50 17.32 3.56 8.90
CA ARG A 50 16.66 3.90 10.17
C ARG A 50 15.65 2.85 10.59
N GLU A 51 15.21 2.90 11.85
CA GLU A 51 13.97 2.21 12.23
C GLU A 51 12.77 2.82 11.49
N HIS A 52 11.86 1.95 11.05
CA HIS A 52 10.55 2.31 10.51
C HIS A 52 9.50 1.75 11.46
N HIS A 53 8.52 2.57 11.82
CA HIS A 53 7.49 2.19 12.79
C HIS A 53 6.24 1.63 12.13
N ASP A 54 6.15 1.73 10.81
CA ASP A 54 5.07 1.33 9.91
C ASP A 54 5.64 0.66 8.64
N ILE A 55 4.75 0.07 7.85
CA ILE A 55 5.01 -0.31 6.46
C ILE A 55 3.90 0.30 5.61
N GLU A 56 4.29 0.96 4.52
CA GLU A 56 3.37 1.62 3.61
C GLU A 56 3.48 0.99 2.23
N ILE A 57 2.35 0.77 1.55
CA ILE A 57 2.30 0.41 0.13
C ILE A 57 1.40 1.38 -0.63
N ALA A 58 1.60 1.44 -1.94
CA ALA A 58 0.70 2.14 -2.86
C ALA A 58 0.23 1.20 -3.96
N VAL A 59 -1.04 1.35 -4.35
CA VAL A 59 -1.77 0.50 -5.29
C VAL A 59 -2.71 1.32 -6.17
N PRO A 60 -3.02 0.88 -7.42
CA PRO A 60 -4.03 1.54 -8.24
C PRO A 60 -5.40 1.50 -7.57
N ALA A 61 -6.04 2.66 -7.38
CA ALA A 61 -7.30 2.78 -6.64
C ALA A 61 -8.40 1.84 -7.18
N GLY A 62 -8.55 1.75 -8.50
CA GLY A 62 -9.54 0.88 -9.16
C GLY A 62 -9.23 -0.64 -9.09
N ARG A 63 -8.04 -1.03 -8.62
CA ARG A 63 -7.61 -2.43 -8.44
C ARG A 63 -7.43 -2.79 -6.95
N PHE A 64 -7.73 -1.86 -6.03
CA PHE A 64 -7.69 -2.11 -4.59
C PHE A 64 -8.56 -3.29 -4.12
N PRO A 65 -9.73 -3.62 -4.70
CA PRO A 65 -10.50 -4.80 -4.27
C PRO A 65 -9.71 -6.12 -4.31
N GLU A 66 -8.89 -6.34 -5.35
CA GLU A 66 -8.04 -7.53 -5.48
C GLU A 66 -6.90 -7.56 -4.44
N ILE A 67 -6.37 -6.39 -4.06
CA ILE A 67 -5.42 -6.26 -2.95
C ILE A 67 -6.14 -6.61 -1.64
N ARG A 68 -7.34 -6.07 -1.43
CA ARG A 68 -8.16 -6.26 -0.22
C ARG A 68 -8.51 -7.73 0.04
N GLU A 69 -8.70 -8.53 -1.02
CA GLU A 69 -8.93 -9.98 -0.93
C GLU A 69 -7.74 -10.75 -0.31
N ARG A 70 -6.51 -10.25 -0.40
CA ARG A 70 -5.32 -10.85 0.26
C ARG A 70 -5.20 -10.53 1.75
N PHE A 71 -6.15 -9.76 2.27
CA PHE A 71 -6.25 -9.26 3.63
C PHE A 71 -7.71 -9.40 4.14
N ALA A 72 -8.44 -10.40 3.65
CA ALA A 72 -9.88 -10.58 3.90
C ALA A 72 -10.23 -10.89 5.38
N GLU A 73 -9.24 -11.29 6.18
CA GLU A 73 -9.37 -11.45 7.63
C GLU A 73 -9.36 -10.12 8.41
N PHE A 74 -9.09 -8.99 7.74
CA PHE A 74 -8.97 -7.67 8.36
C PHE A 74 -10.18 -6.77 8.09
N THR A 75 -10.45 -5.88 9.04
CA THR A 75 -11.38 -4.75 8.87
C THR A 75 -10.65 -3.58 8.23
N PHE A 76 -11.24 -2.92 7.23
CA PHE A 76 -10.60 -1.81 6.53
C PHE A 76 -11.15 -0.48 7.02
N ASP A 77 -10.31 0.30 7.67
CA ASP A 77 -10.65 1.66 8.09
C ASP A 77 -10.13 2.66 7.05
N ALA A 78 -10.91 3.68 6.73
CA ALA A 78 -10.52 4.74 5.80
C ALA A 78 -10.03 5.98 6.55
N ILE A 79 -9.00 6.64 6.01
CA ILE A 79 -8.36 7.80 6.63
C ILE A 79 -8.31 8.96 5.64
N GLY A 80 -8.59 10.17 6.14
CA GLY A 80 -8.58 11.39 5.35
C GLY A 80 -9.23 12.55 6.10
N ALA A 81 -8.92 13.80 5.73
CA ALA A 81 -9.51 15.01 6.32
C ALA A 81 -9.49 15.02 7.88
N ALA A 82 -8.38 14.57 8.48
CA ALA A 82 -8.19 14.41 9.93
C ALA A 82 -9.24 13.52 10.62
N ARG A 83 -9.84 12.57 9.89
CA ARG A 83 -10.86 11.63 10.36
C ARG A 83 -10.50 10.19 9.99
N ILE A 84 -10.93 9.27 10.87
CA ILE A 84 -10.99 7.83 10.62
C ILE A 84 -12.46 7.45 10.44
N TRP A 85 -12.75 6.65 9.42
CA TRP A 85 -14.02 5.95 9.25
C TRP A 85 -13.77 4.47 9.46
N GLU A 86 -14.18 3.96 10.62
CA GLU A 86 -14.01 2.55 10.98
C GLU A 86 -14.95 1.66 10.15
N SER A 87 -14.45 0.50 9.71
CA SER A 87 -15.18 -0.44 8.84
C SER A 87 -15.77 0.27 7.60
N ALA A 88 -14.91 0.99 6.88
CA ALA A 88 -15.31 1.92 5.83
C ALA A 88 -16.08 1.24 4.68
N THR A 89 -17.20 1.84 4.31
CA THR A 89 -18.04 1.37 3.19
C THR A 89 -17.33 1.60 1.84
N PRO A 90 -17.74 0.91 0.75
CA PRO A 90 -17.15 1.12 -0.58
C PRO A 90 -17.17 2.58 -1.05
N GLU A 91 -18.19 3.34 -0.68
CA GLU A 91 -18.33 4.76 -1.01
C GLU A 91 -17.26 5.60 -0.28
N VAL A 92 -17.03 5.32 1.01
CA VAL A 92 -15.99 6.00 1.80
C VAL A 92 -14.59 5.61 1.29
N LEU A 93 -14.37 4.34 0.94
CA LEU A 93 -13.12 3.87 0.35
C LEU A 93 -12.86 4.50 -1.04
N THR A 94 -13.92 4.81 -1.78
CA THR A 94 -13.82 5.53 -3.08
C THR A 94 -13.53 7.03 -2.87
N ALA A 95 -14.06 7.63 -1.81
CA ALA A 95 -13.86 9.05 -1.47
C ALA A 95 -12.53 9.35 -0.75
N THR A 96 -11.83 8.33 -0.24
CA THR A 96 -10.57 8.47 0.50
C THR A 96 -9.42 7.77 -0.21
N ARG A 97 -8.19 8.26 0.03
CA ARG A 97 -6.97 7.68 -0.56
C ARG A 97 -6.19 6.76 0.37
N GLN A 98 -6.31 6.93 1.67
CA GLN A 98 -5.53 6.20 2.67
C GLN A 98 -6.43 5.18 3.37
N THR A 99 -5.94 3.97 3.63
CA THR A 99 -6.72 2.91 4.26
C THR A 99 -5.83 1.94 5.00
N TRP A 100 -6.21 1.66 6.25
CA TRP A 100 -5.45 0.82 7.15
C TRP A 100 -6.23 -0.47 7.42
N PRO A 101 -5.71 -1.65 7.03
CA PRO A 101 -6.26 -2.94 7.45
C PRO A 101 -5.99 -3.11 8.96
N ARG A 102 -7.03 -3.49 9.70
CA ARG A 102 -7.04 -3.64 11.14
C ARG A 102 -7.51 -5.02 11.57
N GLU A 103 -6.72 -5.65 12.43
CA GLU A 103 -7.04 -6.93 13.11
C GLU A 103 -8.31 -6.77 13.96
N PRO A 104 -9.40 -7.51 13.69
CA PRO A 104 -10.70 -7.28 14.34
C PRO A 104 -10.68 -7.53 15.85
N GLU A 105 -9.97 -8.57 16.28
CA GLU A 105 -9.93 -9.08 17.66
C GLU A 105 -9.21 -8.14 18.63
N THR A 106 -8.22 -7.42 18.10
CA THR A 106 -7.24 -6.68 18.90
C THR A 106 -7.28 -5.19 18.60
N GLY A 107 -7.62 -4.78 17.38
CA GLY A 107 -7.44 -3.42 16.87
C GLY A 107 -6.02 -3.07 16.42
N ARG A 108 -5.15 -4.04 16.08
CA ARG A 108 -3.82 -3.76 15.48
C ARG A 108 -3.97 -3.27 14.04
N TYR A 109 -3.29 -2.21 13.63
CA TYR A 109 -3.14 -1.92 12.20
C TYR A 109 -1.98 -2.74 11.63
N LEU A 110 -2.05 -3.05 10.33
CA LEU A 110 -1.04 -3.90 9.67
C LEU A 110 -0.08 -3.10 8.81
N LEU A 111 -0.64 -2.31 7.89
CA LEU A 111 0.08 -1.50 6.91
C LEU A 111 -0.75 -0.29 6.48
N ASP A 112 -0.11 0.73 5.95
CA ASP A 112 -0.80 1.78 5.19
C ASP A 112 -0.96 1.38 3.72
N VAL A 113 -2.12 1.65 3.15
CA VAL A 113 -2.41 1.45 1.73
C VAL A 113 -2.88 2.76 1.10
N PHE A 114 -1.98 3.38 0.33
CA PHE A 114 -2.30 4.50 -0.54
C PHE A 114 -2.97 4.00 -1.84
N ARG A 115 -4.17 4.48 -2.11
CA ARG A 115 -4.90 4.28 -3.37
C ARG A 115 -4.62 5.44 -4.32
N GLU A 116 -3.80 5.16 -5.34
CA GLU A 116 -3.39 6.13 -6.35
C GLU A 116 -4.39 6.16 -7.53
N PRO A 117 -4.88 7.34 -7.94
CA PRO A 117 -5.76 7.49 -9.09
C PRO A 117 -4.94 7.62 -10.38
N LEU A 118 -4.30 6.53 -10.80
CA LEU A 118 -4.04 6.25 -12.22
C LEU A 118 -3.83 4.74 -12.44
N ALA A 119 -3.95 4.30 -13.68
CA ALA A 119 -3.70 2.91 -14.03
C ALA A 119 -2.23 2.53 -13.78
N ALA A 120 -2.05 1.25 -13.43
CA ALA A 120 -0.80 0.51 -13.60
C ALA A 120 0.02 1.02 -14.80
N PRO A 121 1.32 1.35 -14.66
CA PRO A 121 2.19 1.34 -15.82
C PRO A 121 2.16 -0.07 -16.42
N THR A 122 1.72 -0.18 -17.67
CA THR A 122 1.54 -1.48 -18.34
C THR A 122 2.90 -2.19 -18.47
N ALA A 123 2.94 -3.44 -17.98
CA ALA A 123 4.06 -4.37 -17.82
C ALA A 123 5.12 -4.39 -18.96
N PRO A 124 6.39 -4.81 -18.69
CA PRO A 124 6.73 -5.84 -17.69
C PRO A 124 7.99 -5.58 -16.83
N CYS A 125 7.80 -5.35 -15.53
CA CYS A 125 8.77 -5.78 -14.52
C CYS A 125 8.50 -7.26 -14.18
N SER A 126 8.78 -8.15 -15.13
CA SER A 126 8.91 -9.60 -14.85
C SER A 126 10.26 -9.88 -14.20
N ASN A 127 10.47 -9.31 -13.01
CA ASN A 127 11.37 -9.83 -12.00
C ASN A 127 10.57 -9.80 -10.70
N ASN A 128 10.36 -10.98 -10.12
CA ASN A 128 9.41 -11.23 -9.04
C ASN A 128 9.96 -10.77 -7.67
N ASP A 129 10.55 -9.59 -7.64
CA ASP A 129 11.24 -8.99 -6.51
C ASP A 129 10.54 -7.70 -6.07
N PRO A 130 9.61 -7.80 -5.09
CA PRO A 130 8.90 -6.63 -4.55
C PRO A 130 9.79 -5.71 -3.70
N THR A 131 11.08 -6.04 -3.53
CA THR A 131 12.03 -5.22 -2.77
C THR A 131 12.74 -4.17 -3.64
N ARG A 132 12.48 -4.11 -4.95
CA ARG A 132 13.13 -3.15 -5.86
C ARG A 132 12.21 -1.96 -6.22
N PRO A 133 12.41 -0.77 -5.63
CA PRO A 133 11.68 0.43 -6.03
C PRO A 133 12.12 0.97 -7.39
N LEU A 134 11.21 1.68 -8.06
CA LEU A 134 11.48 2.33 -9.36
C LEU A 134 12.26 3.64 -9.15
N PRO A 135 13.22 3.97 -10.04
CA PRO A 135 13.99 5.21 -9.93
C PRO A 135 13.12 6.45 -10.19
N PRO A 136 13.28 7.54 -9.40
CA PRO A 136 12.42 8.71 -9.47
C PRO A 136 12.85 9.69 -10.56
N ASP A 137 12.70 9.35 -11.85
CA ASP A 137 12.86 10.33 -12.94
C ASP A 137 12.26 9.93 -14.31
N SER A 138 11.15 9.17 -14.35
CA SER A 138 10.60 8.65 -15.62
C SER A 138 9.10 8.87 -15.80
N LEU A 139 8.76 9.97 -16.50
CA LEU A 139 7.44 10.16 -17.10
C LEU A 139 7.59 10.54 -18.59
N LYS A 140 7.44 9.56 -19.51
CA LYS A 140 6.81 9.64 -20.88
C LYS A 140 7.20 8.49 -21.83
N MET A 141 6.21 7.64 -22.15
CA MET A 141 5.66 7.35 -23.50
C MET A 141 6.37 7.99 -24.74
N VAL A 142 6.63 7.34 -25.90
CA VAL A 142 6.37 5.96 -26.43
C VAL A 142 7.34 5.62 -27.61
N SER A 143 7.34 4.35 -28.08
CA SER A 143 7.45 3.88 -29.49
C SER A 143 8.80 3.44 -30.09
N GLY A 144 8.75 2.37 -30.91
CA GLY A 144 9.68 2.17 -32.04
C GLY A 144 10.70 1.03 -31.95
N GLY A 145 10.32 -0.18 -32.39
CA GLY A 145 11.23 -1.10 -33.10
C GLY A 145 12.15 -2.02 -32.27
N LEU A 146 11.98 -3.34 -32.47
CA LEU A 146 13.06 -4.31 -32.27
C LEU A 146 14.17 -4.08 -33.31
N SER A 147 15.42 -4.22 -32.89
CA SER A 147 16.41 -4.99 -33.65
C SER A 147 17.40 -5.66 -32.71
N ARG A 148 17.98 -6.80 -33.12
CA ARG A 148 18.95 -7.58 -32.35
C ARG A 148 20.31 -7.60 -33.06
N GLY A 149 21.35 -7.33 -32.29
CA GLY A 149 22.71 -7.84 -32.48
C GLY A 149 23.57 -7.17 -33.57
N PRO A 150 24.84 -7.60 -33.69
CA PRO A 150 25.53 -8.57 -32.82
C PRO A 150 25.86 -8.03 -31.43
#